data_AF-A0A4R4DZ08-F1
#
_entry.id   AF-A0A4R4DZ08-F1
#
_cell.length_a   1.000
_cell.length_b   1.000
_cell.length_c   1.000
_cell.angle_alpha   90.00
_cell.angle_beta   90.00
_cell.angle_gamma   90.00
#
_symmetry.space_group_name_H-M   'P 1'
#
loop_
_entity.id
_entity.type
_entity.pdbx_description
1 polymer ?
#
loop_
_entity_poly.entity_id
_entity_poly.type
_entity_poly.pdbx_seq_one_letter_code
_entity_poly.pdbx_strand_id
1 'polypeptide(L)'
;MTVGNANRFTYHVPFYPEKGETVKDFTPERCLELVRHAVGLPEVNINILSILPWEAAVRVANQYLQGRIFLAGDAAHVMPPTGGYGGSTGIQDAHNLAWKLAAVLQGKADPKLLESYEQERRPVAQFTAEQAGLLADTGAVKVIHSSSNDTSETADLPIPADGTLVSLAYHYRSDAIIYDEQHFPMEHLVMDGRPGTRAPHLWLEHQGEHKSTLDLFGKHFVLLTSTSGEAWLTAAQKISQV
;
A
#
# COMPACT_ATOMS: atom_id res chain seq x y z
N MET A 1 -15.36 -11.95 -7.70
CA MET A 1 -14.29 -11.24 -8.44
C MET A 1 -13.67 -12.23 -9.44
N THR A 2 -13.33 -11.80 -10.65
CA THR A 2 -12.63 -12.66 -11.63
C THR A 2 -11.16 -12.80 -11.25
N VAL A 3 -10.60 -14.00 -11.40
CA VAL A 3 -9.16 -14.26 -11.26
C VAL A 3 -8.66 -14.69 -12.64
N GLY A 4 -7.97 -13.81 -13.37
CA GLY A 4 -7.44 -14.14 -14.69
C GLY A 4 -8.46 -14.12 -15.85
N ASN A 5 -9.57 -13.38 -15.70
CA ASN A 5 -10.48 -12.93 -16.77
C ASN A 5 -11.17 -13.98 -17.68
N ALA A 6 -11.10 -15.29 -17.41
CA ALA A 6 -11.73 -16.29 -18.28
C ALA A 6 -12.79 -17.14 -17.56
N ASN A 7 -12.39 -17.94 -16.58
CA ASN A 7 -13.25 -18.98 -15.99
C ASN A 7 -12.96 -19.27 -14.51
N ARG A 8 -12.21 -18.40 -13.83
CA ARG A 8 -11.90 -18.53 -12.40
C ARG A 8 -12.41 -17.32 -11.65
N PHE A 9 -13.01 -17.58 -10.50
CA PHE A 9 -13.68 -16.58 -9.69
C PHE A 9 -13.38 -16.81 -8.22
N THR A 10 -13.34 -15.73 -7.45
CA THR A 10 -13.37 -15.76 -6.00
C THR A 10 -14.71 -15.21 -5.50
N TYR A 11 -15.22 -15.86 -4.46
CA TYR A 11 -16.43 -15.47 -3.76
C TYR A 11 -16.13 -15.48 -2.26
N HIS A 12 -16.46 -14.37 -1.58
CA HIS A 12 -16.23 -14.20 -0.15
C HIS A 12 -17.56 -14.37 0.57
N VAL A 13 -17.56 -15.22 1.60
CA VAL A 13 -18.73 -15.44 2.45
C VAL A 13 -18.34 -15.04 3.87
N PRO A 14 -19.06 -14.10 4.51
CA PRO A 14 -18.86 -13.83 5.92
C PRO A 14 -19.36 -15.03 6.73
N PHE A 15 -18.66 -15.36 7.80
CA PHE A 15 -19.15 -16.28 8.82
C PHE A 15 -19.08 -15.60 10.19
N TYR A 16 -19.97 -16.00 11.09
CA TYR A 16 -20.27 -15.30 12.32
C TYR A 16 -20.01 -16.21 13.54
N PRO A 17 -18.77 -16.24 14.07
CA PRO A 17 -18.43 -17.01 15.26
C PRO A 17 -19.35 -16.74 16.47
N GLU A 18 -19.83 -15.51 16.61
CA GLU A 18 -20.74 -15.09 17.68
C GLU A 18 -22.13 -15.75 17.58
N LYS A 19 -22.49 -16.27 16.41
CA LYS A 19 -23.70 -17.07 16.17
C LYS A 19 -23.43 -18.57 16.27
N GLY A 20 -22.21 -18.97 16.64
CA GLY A 20 -21.78 -20.37 16.72
C GLY A 20 -21.31 -20.97 15.40
N GLU A 21 -21.16 -20.17 14.33
CA GLU A 21 -20.61 -20.66 13.08
C GLU A 21 -19.10 -20.92 13.20
N THR A 22 -18.63 -21.99 12.58
CA THR A 22 -17.24 -22.38 12.53
C THR A 22 -16.82 -22.60 11.08
N VAL A 23 -15.51 -22.58 10.83
CA VAL A 23 -14.93 -22.92 9.52
C VAL A 23 -15.40 -24.29 9.01
N LYS A 24 -15.64 -25.24 9.93
CA LYS A 24 -16.10 -26.60 9.57
C LYS A 24 -17.49 -26.62 8.97
N ASP A 25 -18.31 -25.60 9.24
CA ASP A 25 -19.66 -25.50 8.70
C ASP A 25 -19.66 -25.07 7.23
N PHE A 26 -18.51 -24.69 6.66
CA PHE A 26 -18.34 -24.28 5.25
C PHE A 26 -17.73 -25.41 4.43
N THR A 27 -18.47 -26.53 4.32
CA THR A 27 -18.08 -27.66 3.47
C THR A 27 -18.16 -27.30 1.98
N PRO A 28 -17.50 -28.06 1.09
CA PRO A 28 -17.64 -27.87 -0.36
C PRO A 28 -19.07 -27.81 -0.86
N GLU A 29 -19.96 -28.62 -0.28
CA GLU A 29 -21.38 -28.67 -0.64
C GLU A 29 -22.10 -27.37 -0.25
N ARG A 30 -21.94 -26.91 1.01
CA ARG A 30 -22.54 -25.64 1.45
C ARG A 30 -21.97 -24.46 0.66
N CYS A 31 -20.67 -24.42 0.42
CA CYS A 31 -20.05 -23.37 -0.39
C CYS A 31 -20.57 -23.39 -1.83
N LEU A 32 -20.75 -24.57 -2.43
CA LEU A 32 -21.34 -24.71 -3.77
C LEU A 32 -22.79 -24.21 -3.80
N GLU A 33 -23.60 -24.54 -2.80
CA GLU A 33 -24.96 -24.02 -2.67
C GLU A 33 -24.99 -22.50 -2.58
N LEU A 34 -24.16 -21.91 -1.70
CA LEU A 34 -24.04 -20.46 -1.55
C LEU A 34 -23.64 -19.77 -2.85
N VAL A 35 -22.66 -20.32 -3.58
CA VAL A 35 -22.24 -19.79 -4.89
C VAL A 35 -23.36 -19.92 -5.92
N ARG A 36 -24.10 -21.05 -5.96
CA ARG A 36 -25.25 -21.21 -6.87
C ARG A 36 -26.34 -20.18 -6.58
N HIS A 37 -26.66 -19.95 -5.31
CA HIS A 37 -27.59 -18.90 -4.90
C HIS A 37 -27.11 -17.51 -5.34
N ALA A 38 -25.82 -17.22 -5.18
CA ALA A 38 -25.25 -15.94 -5.58
C ALA A 38 -25.23 -15.71 -7.10
N VAL A 39 -25.00 -16.78 -7.88
CA VAL A 39 -24.93 -16.71 -9.35
C VAL A 39 -26.33 -16.67 -9.98
N GLY A 40 -27.31 -17.36 -9.38
CA GLY A 40 -28.69 -17.41 -9.89
C GLY A 40 -28.87 -18.20 -11.20
N LEU A 41 -27.86 -18.97 -11.61
CA LEU A 41 -27.90 -19.79 -12.83
C LEU A 41 -27.67 -21.26 -12.46
N PRO A 42 -28.75 -22.06 -12.30
CA PRO A 42 -28.65 -23.44 -11.79
C PRO A 42 -27.90 -24.38 -12.73
N GLU A 43 -27.88 -24.08 -14.03
CA GLU A 43 -27.26 -24.89 -15.08
C GLU A 43 -25.74 -24.70 -15.22
N VAL A 44 -25.15 -23.72 -14.51
CA VAL A 44 -23.71 -23.45 -14.61
C VAL A 44 -22.95 -24.54 -13.86
N ASN A 45 -22.02 -25.20 -14.56
CA ASN A 45 -21.10 -26.14 -13.95
C ASN A 45 -20.05 -25.37 -13.13
N ILE A 46 -20.06 -25.57 -11.81
CA ILE A 46 -19.16 -24.91 -10.86
C ILE A 46 -18.25 -25.96 -10.24
N ASN A 47 -16.94 -25.75 -10.37
CA ASN A 47 -15.91 -26.56 -9.72
C ASN A 47 -15.24 -25.74 -8.60
N ILE A 48 -15.35 -26.21 -7.36
CA ILE A 48 -14.69 -25.56 -6.21
C ILE A 48 -13.21 -25.94 -6.22
N LEU A 49 -12.34 -24.95 -6.40
CA LEU A 49 -10.89 -25.16 -6.42
C LEU A 49 -10.26 -25.17 -5.02
N SER A 50 -10.73 -24.30 -4.13
CA SER A 50 -10.20 -24.14 -2.78
C SER A 50 -11.18 -23.38 -1.89
N ILE A 51 -11.20 -23.73 -0.61
CA ILE A 51 -11.93 -23.01 0.44
C ILE A 51 -10.90 -22.67 1.52
N LEU A 52 -10.72 -21.38 1.78
CA LEU A 52 -9.72 -20.89 2.72
C LEU A 52 -10.40 -19.95 3.72
N PRO A 53 -10.40 -20.27 5.02
CA PRO A 53 -10.83 -19.32 6.04
C PRO A 53 -9.80 -18.20 6.15
N TRP A 54 -10.27 -16.98 6.37
CA TRP A 54 -9.42 -15.83 6.60
C TRP A 54 -10.09 -14.86 7.57
N GLU A 55 -9.33 -14.39 8.55
CA GLU A 55 -9.77 -13.40 9.54
C GLU A 55 -9.27 -12.02 9.12
N ALA A 56 -10.20 -11.09 8.93
CA ALA A 56 -9.86 -9.71 8.69
C ALA A 56 -9.33 -9.07 9.97
N ALA A 57 -8.20 -8.38 9.88
CA ALA A 57 -7.61 -7.67 11.00
C ALA A 57 -6.93 -6.39 10.51
N VAL A 58 -6.91 -5.37 11.36
CA VAL A 58 -6.08 -4.16 11.23
C VAL A 58 -5.02 -4.24 12.32
N ARG A 59 -3.79 -4.59 11.96
CA ARG A 59 -2.67 -4.75 12.89
C ARG A 59 -1.41 -4.20 12.27
N VAL A 60 -0.67 -3.38 13.00
CA VAL A 60 0.65 -2.90 12.59
C VAL A 60 1.61 -3.16 13.74
N ALA A 61 2.79 -3.71 13.44
CA ALA A 61 3.82 -3.98 14.42
C ALA A 61 4.27 -2.67 15.08
N ASN A 62 4.48 -2.71 16.41
CA ASN A 62 4.92 -1.55 17.17
C ASN A 62 6.34 -1.10 16.78
N GLN A 63 7.15 -2.02 16.28
CA GLN A 63 8.52 -1.82 15.82
C GLN A 63 8.73 -2.62 14.54
N TYR A 64 9.38 -2.00 13.55
CA TYR A 64 9.78 -2.63 12.29
C TYR A 64 11.25 -3.05 12.34
N LEU A 65 12.05 -2.46 13.24
CA LEU A 65 13.47 -2.70 13.37
C LEU A 65 13.83 -3.07 14.82
N GLN A 66 14.53 -4.20 14.97
CA GLN A 66 15.22 -4.54 16.22
C GLN A 66 16.62 -5.09 15.93
N GLY A 67 17.65 -4.28 16.17
CA GLY A 67 19.04 -4.64 15.88
C GLY A 67 19.27 -4.88 14.39
N ARG A 68 19.37 -6.15 13.97
CA ARG A 68 19.56 -6.55 12.56
C ARG A 68 18.35 -7.26 11.97
N ILE A 69 17.21 -7.22 12.66
CA ILE A 69 15.96 -7.87 12.27
C ILE A 69 15.02 -6.79 11.76
N PHE A 70 14.44 -7.02 10.58
CA PHE A 70 13.50 -6.13 9.91
C PHE A 70 12.19 -6.88 9.63
N LEU A 71 11.06 -6.25 9.89
CA LEU A 71 9.73 -6.74 9.50
C LEU A 71 9.26 -5.99 8.26
N ALA A 72 8.71 -6.71 7.27
CA ALA A 72 8.12 -6.13 6.05
C ALA A 72 6.89 -6.94 5.60
N GLY A 73 5.97 -6.29 4.88
CA GLY A 73 4.73 -6.95 4.41
C GLY A 73 3.87 -7.46 5.56
N ASP A 74 3.23 -8.62 5.38
CA ASP A 74 2.31 -9.20 6.37
C ASP A 74 2.92 -9.46 7.76
N ALA A 75 4.25 -9.60 7.84
CA ALA A 75 4.95 -9.70 9.12
C ALA A 75 4.97 -8.37 9.91
N ALA A 76 4.85 -7.25 9.21
CA ALA A 76 4.87 -5.90 9.77
C ALA A 76 3.48 -5.29 9.88
N HIS A 77 2.56 -5.62 8.98
CA HIS A 77 1.20 -5.09 8.97
C HIS A 77 0.22 -6.06 8.31
N VAL A 78 -0.96 -6.19 8.90
CA VAL A 78 -2.10 -6.94 8.35
C VAL A 78 -3.27 -5.99 8.26
N MET A 79 -3.95 -5.99 7.12
CA MET A 79 -5.10 -5.15 6.85
C MET A 79 -6.14 -5.90 6.02
N PRO A 80 -7.41 -5.49 6.03
CA PRO A 80 -8.42 -6.05 5.15
C PRO A 80 -8.07 -5.90 3.66
N PRO A 81 -8.54 -6.79 2.77
CA PRO A 81 -8.26 -6.74 1.33
C PRO A 81 -9.02 -5.60 0.64
N THR A 82 -9.93 -4.92 1.34
CA THR A 82 -10.66 -3.76 0.84
C THR A 82 -9.67 -2.66 0.44
N GLY A 83 -9.75 -2.24 -0.83
CA GLY A 83 -8.82 -1.29 -1.42
C GLY A 83 -7.55 -1.91 -2.04
N GLY A 84 -7.27 -3.19 -1.79
CA GLY A 84 -6.15 -3.90 -2.43
C GLY A 84 -4.77 -3.40 -2.01
N TYR A 85 -4.66 -2.79 -0.83
CA TYR A 85 -3.44 -2.08 -0.42
C TYR A 85 -2.32 -2.99 0.11
N GLY A 86 -2.65 -4.06 0.84
CA GLY A 86 -1.67 -4.87 1.59
C GLY A 86 -0.45 -5.32 0.78
N GLY A 87 -0.68 -5.95 -0.36
CA GLY A 87 0.41 -6.40 -1.25
C GLY A 87 1.27 -5.24 -1.78
N SER A 88 0.63 -4.12 -2.15
CA SER A 88 1.33 -2.92 -2.63
C SER A 88 2.17 -2.29 -1.52
N THR A 89 1.65 -2.21 -0.29
CA THR A 89 2.38 -1.71 0.89
C THR A 89 3.59 -2.60 1.20
N GLY A 90 3.44 -3.92 1.13
CA GLY A 90 4.55 -4.86 1.31
C GLY A 90 5.66 -4.72 0.25
N ILE A 91 5.30 -4.50 -1.01
CA ILE A 91 6.27 -4.20 -2.07
C ILE A 91 7.01 -2.88 -1.78
N GLN A 92 6.29 -1.86 -1.33
CA GLN A 92 6.89 -0.57 -0.97
C GLN A 92 7.85 -0.68 0.23
N ASP A 93 7.53 -1.54 1.20
CA ASP A 93 8.43 -1.83 2.32
C ASP A 93 9.76 -2.41 1.84
N ALA A 94 9.69 -3.46 1.01
CA ALA A 94 10.87 -4.09 0.45
C ALA A 94 11.67 -3.10 -0.42
N HIS A 95 11.00 -2.30 -1.24
CA HIS A 95 11.63 -1.27 -2.06
C HIS A 95 12.36 -0.21 -1.22
N ASN A 96 11.76 0.24 -0.11
CA ASN A 96 12.37 1.20 0.81
C ASN A 96 13.61 0.62 1.51
N LEU A 97 13.52 -0.63 1.97
CA LEU A 97 14.56 -1.27 2.77
C LEU A 97 15.76 -1.73 1.94
N ALA A 98 15.53 -2.28 0.74
CA ALA A 98 16.56 -2.97 -0.04
C ALA A 98 17.76 -2.07 -0.37
N TRP A 99 17.54 -0.83 -0.81
CA TRP A 99 18.62 0.07 -1.18
C TRP A 99 19.42 0.56 0.05
N LYS A 100 18.74 0.75 1.19
CA LYS A 100 19.37 1.15 2.47
C LYS A 100 20.30 0.05 2.98
N LEU A 101 19.83 -1.20 2.95
CA LEU A 101 20.64 -2.37 3.27
C LEU A 101 21.86 -2.47 2.34
N ALA A 102 21.66 -2.32 1.03
CA ALA A 102 22.75 -2.36 0.07
C ALA A 102 23.80 -1.27 0.33
N ALA A 103 23.37 -0.03 0.61
CA ALA A 103 24.27 1.08 0.90
C ALA A 103 25.12 0.83 2.16
N VAL A 104 24.50 0.34 3.24
CA VAL A 104 25.22 0.03 4.49
C VAL A 104 26.16 -1.16 4.33
N LEU A 105 25.72 -2.24 3.68
CA LEU A 105 26.55 -3.43 3.45
C LEU A 105 27.77 -3.15 2.54
N GLN A 106 27.64 -2.19 1.63
CA GLN A 106 28.74 -1.73 0.78
C GLN A 106 29.65 -0.68 1.45
N GLY A 107 29.37 -0.29 2.70
CA GLY A 107 30.12 0.76 3.40
C GLY A 107 29.91 2.16 2.85
N LYS A 108 28.85 2.39 2.06
CA LYS A 108 28.51 3.68 1.44
C LYS A 108 27.59 4.55 2.30
N ALA A 109 27.03 3.99 3.37
CA ALA A 109 26.16 4.69 4.31
C ALA A 109 26.41 4.21 5.74
N ASP A 110 26.20 5.12 6.69
CA ASP A 110 26.21 4.79 8.12
C ASP A 110 25.06 3.81 8.45
N PRO A 111 25.27 2.81 9.34
CA PRO A 111 24.21 1.91 9.79
C PRO A 111 22.93 2.61 10.28
N LYS A 112 23.02 3.84 10.82
CA LYS A 112 21.87 4.65 11.22
C LYS A 112 20.90 4.93 10.08
N LEU A 113 21.33 4.87 8.81
CA LEU A 113 20.42 4.94 7.67
C LEU A 113 19.29 3.90 7.77
N LEU A 114 19.54 2.74 8.37
CA LEU A 114 18.52 1.68 8.50
C LEU A 114 17.40 2.05 9.48
N GLU A 115 17.64 2.96 10.42
CA GLU A 115 16.62 3.45 11.35
C GLU A 115 15.53 4.25 10.62
N SER A 116 15.89 4.89 9.51
CA SER A 116 14.92 5.59 8.65
C SER A 116 13.85 4.66 8.05
N TYR A 117 14.10 3.35 7.96
CA TYR A 117 13.10 2.40 7.44
C TYR A 117 11.82 2.41 8.30
N GLU A 118 11.96 2.30 9.62
CA GLU A 118 10.82 2.32 10.53
C GLU A 118 10.15 3.69 10.55
N GLN A 119 10.95 4.75 10.63
CA GLN A 119 10.48 6.15 10.67
C GLN A 119 9.62 6.47 9.43
N GLU A 120 9.96 5.91 8.27
CA GLU A 120 9.26 6.15 7.00
C GLU A 120 8.09 5.19 6.76
N ARG A 121 8.26 3.89 7.01
CA ARG A 121 7.30 2.87 6.56
C ARG A 121 6.21 2.53 7.56
N ARG A 122 6.50 2.60 8.86
CA ARG A 122 5.51 2.29 9.89
C ARG A 122 4.32 3.27 9.87
N PRO A 123 4.51 4.60 9.76
CA PRO A 123 3.40 5.54 9.68
C PRO A 123 2.54 5.35 8.42
N VAL A 124 3.15 5.00 7.28
CA VAL A 124 2.41 4.71 6.05
C VAL A 124 1.54 3.47 6.24
N ALA A 125 2.08 2.39 6.80
CA ALA A 125 1.32 1.18 7.05
C ALA A 125 0.17 1.39 8.04
N GLN A 126 0.37 2.20 9.10
CA GLN A 126 -0.70 2.57 10.03
C GLN A 126 -1.85 3.25 9.31
N PHE A 127 -1.55 4.31 8.55
CA PHE A 127 -2.56 5.04 7.79
C PHE A 127 -3.27 4.12 6.78
N THR A 128 -2.52 3.35 5.99
CA THR A 128 -3.11 2.44 5.00
C THR A 128 -3.99 1.37 5.64
N ALA A 129 -3.57 0.78 6.77
CA ALA A 129 -4.35 -0.25 7.46
C ALA A 129 -5.63 0.32 8.08
N GLU A 130 -5.56 1.53 8.64
CA GLU A 130 -6.73 2.27 9.13
C GLU A 130 -7.73 2.55 8.00
N GLN A 131 -7.26 3.05 6.85
CA GLN A 131 -8.13 3.31 5.69
C GLN A 131 -8.74 2.02 5.12
N ALA A 132 -7.98 0.92 5.07
CA ALA A 132 -8.50 -0.39 4.66
C ALA A 132 -9.60 -0.89 5.62
N GLY A 133 -9.41 -0.69 6.92
CA GLY A 133 -10.41 -0.98 7.97
C GLY A 133 -11.68 -0.16 7.80
N LEU A 134 -11.55 1.16 7.70
CA LEU A 134 -12.69 2.05 7.46
C LEU A 134 -13.45 1.67 6.17
N LEU A 135 -12.74 1.29 5.11
CA LEU A 135 -13.36 0.84 3.87
C LEU A 135 -14.07 -0.52 4.02
N ALA A 136 -13.56 -1.43 4.86
CA ALA A 136 -14.23 -2.67 5.19
C ALA A 136 -15.54 -2.40 5.95
N ASP A 137 -15.48 -1.55 6.97
CA ASP A 137 -16.62 -1.21 7.82
C ASP A 137 -17.69 -0.44 7.04
N THR A 138 -17.31 0.58 6.26
CA THR A 138 -18.25 1.42 5.51
C THR A 138 -18.72 0.80 4.18
N GLY A 139 -17.89 -0.03 3.55
CA GLY A 139 -18.22 -0.74 2.31
C GLY A 139 -19.31 -1.78 2.51
N ALA A 140 -19.34 -2.46 3.66
CA ALA A 140 -20.42 -3.34 4.06
C ALA A 140 -21.73 -2.57 4.35
N VAL A 141 -21.62 -1.40 4.99
CA VAL A 141 -22.76 -0.53 5.36
C VAL A 141 -23.47 0.07 4.13
N LYS A 142 -22.74 0.47 3.08
CA LYS A 142 -23.35 0.98 1.83
C LYS A 142 -24.20 -0.07 1.10
N VAL A 143 -23.80 -1.35 1.13
CA VAL A 143 -24.54 -2.45 0.50
C VAL A 143 -25.82 -2.78 1.28
N ILE A 144 -25.79 -2.67 2.60
CA ILE A 144 -26.97 -2.89 3.46
C ILE A 144 -27.96 -1.73 3.30
N HIS A 145 -27.52 -0.46 3.34
CA HIS A 145 -28.45 0.68 3.30
C HIS A 145 -28.93 1.12 1.91
N SER A 146 -28.29 0.74 0.80
CA SER A 146 -28.91 0.95 -0.53
C SER A 146 -30.21 0.16 -0.72
N SER A 147 -30.53 -0.74 0.22
CA SER A 147 -31.79 -1.48 0.27
C SER A 147 -32.81 -0.96 1.29
N SER A 148 -32.48 0.09 2.06
CA SER A 148 -33.35 0.73 3.06
C SER A 148 -33.34 2.26 2.91
N ASN A 149 -34.50 2.90 2.77
CA ASN A 149 -34.64 4.37 2.64
C ASN A 149 -34.25 5.19 3.89
N ASP A 150 -33.59 4.59 4.88
CA ASP A 150 -33.18 5.27 6.11
C ASP A 150 -31.71 5.67 6.03
N THR A 151 -31.46 6.96 5.82
CA THR A 151 -30.13 7.56 5.65
C THR A 151 -29.57 8.14 6.95
N SER A 152 -30.31 8.08 8.05
CA SER A 152 -30.02 8.83 9.28
C SER A 152 -28.81 8.31 10.08
N GLU A 153 -28.51 7.01 10.03
CA GLU A 153 -27.40 6.40 10.80
C GLU A 153 -26.03 6.44 10.08
N THR A 154 -25.98 6.87 8.80
CA THR A 154 -24.73 6.90 8.02
C THR A 154 -23.99 8.24 8.04
N ALA A 155 -24.60 9.28 8.62
CA ALA A 155 -24.07 10.65 8.59
C ALA A 155 -22.79 10.84 9.43
N ASP A 156 -22.56 10.00 10.44
CA ASP A 156 -21.43 10.13 11.39
C ASP A 156 -20.30 9.12 11.16
N LEU A 157 -20.38 8.26 10.14
CA LEU A 157 -19.31 7.31 9.84
C LEU A 157 -18.12 8.02 9.16
N PRO A 158 -16.87 7.75 9.58
CA PRO A 158 -15.69 8.32 8.94
C PRO A 158 -15.64 7.90 7.46
N ILE A 159 -15.50 8.88 6.58
CA ILE A 159 -15.35 8.62 5.14
C ILE A 159 -13.90 8.17 4.89
N PRO A 160 -13.66 6.98 4.32
CA PRO A 160 -12.31 6.57 3.94
C PRO A 160 -11.69 7.57 2.96
N ALA A 161 -10.40 7.81 3.11
CA ALA A 161 -9.62 8.63 2.19
C ALA A 161 -9.63 8.04 0.77
N ASP A 162 -9.44 8.91 -0.22
CA ASP A 162 -9.31 8.49 -1.62
C ASP A 162 -8.14 7.50 -1.79
N GLY A 163 -8.36 6.45 -2.59
CA GLY A 163 -7.35 5.40 -2.78
C GLY A 163 -6.04 5.89 -3.39
N THR A 164 -6.07 6.97 -4.18
CA THR A 164 -4.87 7.62 -4.73
C THR A 164 -4.06 8.28 -3.62
N LEU A 165 -4.73 8.93 -2.67
CA LEU A 165 -4.10 9.51 -1.49
C LEU A 165 -3.43 8.42 -0.65
N VAL A 166 -4.16 7.35 -0.35
CA VAL A 166 -3.63 6.19 0.40
C VAL A 166 -2.38 5.59 -0.27
N SER A 167 -2.37 5.53 -1.60
CA SER A 167 -1.32 4.85 -2.35
C SER A 167 -0.11 5.72 -2.66
N LEU A 168 -0.28 7.04 -2.84
CA LEU A 168 0.74 7.91 -3.43
C LEU A 168 1.13 9.12 -2.56
N ALA A 169 0.26 9.59 -1.65
CA ALA A 169 0.45 10.86 -0.96
C ALA A 169 1.30 10.76 0.32
N TYR A 170 2.08 9.69 0.49
CA TYR A 170 2.93 9.57 1.67
C TYR A 170 4.06 10.59 1.65
N HIS A 171 4.33 11.14 2.84
CA HIS A 171 5.42 12.07 3.09
C HIS A 171 6.34 11.49 4.15
N TYR A 172 7.51 11.04 3.71
CA TYR A 172 8.52 10.45 4.57
C TYR A 172 9.21 11.46 5.48
N ARG A 173 9.36 11.03 6.74
CA ARG A 173 10.03 11.77 7.82
C ARG A 173 11.13 10.93 8.44
N SER A 174 12.39 11.28 8.17
CA SER A 174 13.54 10.57 8.71
C SER A 174 14.84 11.36 8.58
N ASP A 175 15.89 10.86 9.22
CA ASP A 175 17.26 11.38 9.08
C ASP A 175 17.85 11.15 7.67
N ALA A 176 17.18 10.38 6.81
CA ALA A 176 17.59 10.16 5.42
C ALA A 176 17.15 11.29 4.48
N ILE A 177 16.38 12.27 4.96
CA ILE A 177 15.79 13.35 4.17
C ILE A 177 16.13 14.69 4.80
N ILE A 178 16.61 15.62 3.98
CA ILE A 178 16.90 17.01 4.39
C ILE A 178 15.67 17.86 4.06
N TYR A 179 15.19 18.65 5.02
CA TYR A 179 13.97 19.47 4.91
C TYR A 179 14.30 20.96 4.87
N ASP A 180 13.51 21.71 4.10
CA ASP A 180 13.62 23.17 3.98
C ASP A 180 12.63 23.96 4.89
N GLU A 181 11.75 23.26 5.62
CA GLU A 181 10.72 23.70 6.59
C GLU A 181 9.23 23.41 6.23
N GLN A 182 8.44 23.21 7.31
CA GLN A 182 7.02 22.87 7.51
C GLN A 182 6.51 21.43 7.25
N HIS A 183 5.80 20.93 8.27
CA HIS A 183 5.08 19.65 8.30
C HIS A 183 3.77 19.77 7.52
N PHE A 184 3.49 18.81 6.65
CA PHE A 184 2.19 18.67 6.00
C PHE A 184 1.60 17.31 6.39
N PRO A 185 0.40 17.27 6.99
CA PRO A 185 -0.30 16.01 7.23
C PRO A 185 -0.69 15.34 5.90
N MET A 186 -0.89 14.02 5.90
CA MET A 186 -1.36 13.24 4.73
C MET A 186 -2.85 13.49 4.46
N GLU A 187 -3.21 14.75 4.21
CA GLU A 187 -4.60 15.17 3.98
C GLU A 187 -4.89 15.49 2.51
N HIS A 188 -3.83 15.76 1.73
CA HIS A 188 -3.94 16.15 0.34
C HIS A 188 -2.89 15.43 -0.52
N LEU A 189 -3.28 15.10 -1.75
CA LEU A 189 -2.35 14.59 -2.75
C LEU A 189 -1.46 15.75 -3.23
N VAL A 190 -0.24 15.83 -2.67
CA VAL A 190 0.75 16.82 -3.05
C VAL A 190 1.91 16.12 -3.78
N MET A 191 2.10 16.47 -5.05
CA MET A 191 3.17 15.94 -5.91
C MET A 191 3.95 17.09 -6.55
N ASP A 192 4.60 17.90 -5.72
CA ASP A 192 5.37 19.08 -6.15
C ASP A 192 6.89 18.90 -6.02
N GLY A 193 7.34 17.70 -5.63
CA GLY A 193 8.76 17.37 -5.51
C GLY A 193 9.42 17.84 -4.22
N ARG A 194 8.64 18.27 -3.21
CA ARG A 194 9.18 18.58 -1.88
C ARG A 194 9.86 17.36 -1.24
N PRO A 195 10.87 17.57 -0.37
CA PRO A 195 11.55 16.48 0.32
C PRO A 195 10.59 15.51 1.01
N GLY A 196 10.85 14.21 0.89
CA GLY A 196 10.04 13.16 1.51
C GLY A 196 8.79 12.74 0.73
N THR A 197 8.40 13.44 -0.32
CA THR A 197 7.37 12.96 -1.26
C THR A 197 7.99 12.15 -2.40
N ARG A 198 7.16 11.38 -3.11
CA ARG A 198 7.56 10.76 -4.38
C ARG A 198 7.85 11.86 -5.41
N ALA A 199 8.91 11.66 -6.22
CA ALA A 199 9.18 12.54 -7.35
C ALA A 199 7.95 12.65 -8.27
N PRO A 200 7.59 13.86 -8.73
CA PRO A 200 6.42 14.04 -9.59
C PRO A 200 6.65 13.41 -10.96
N HIS A 201 5.59 12.85 -11.55
CA HIS A 201 5.58 12.43 -12.95
C HIS A 201 5.45 13.66 -13.84
N LEU A 202 6.43 13.85 -14.73
CA LEU A 202 6.37 14.79 -15.84
C LEU A 202 6.90 14.11 -17.09
N TRP A 203 6.37 14.49 -18.24
CA TRP A 203 6.90 14.10 -19.54
C TRP A 203 8.08 14.98 -19.92
N LEU A 204 9.16 14.36 -20.40
CA LEU A 204 10.38 15.04 -20.81
C LEU A 204 11.05 14.35 -21.99
N GLU A 205 11.77 15.14 -22.77
CA GLU A 205 12.66 14.66 -23.82
C GLU A 205 14.04 14.40 -23.22
N HIS A 206 14.48 13.15 -23.20
CA HIS A 206 15.80 12.77 -22.70
C HIS A 206 16.49 11.84 -23.71
N GLN A 207 17.63 12.30 -24.23
CA GLN A 207 18.42 11.58 -25.24
C GLN A 207 17.60 11.23 -26.50
N GLY A 208 16.67 12.12 -26.89
CA GLY A 208 15.81 11.93 -28.07
C GLY A 208 14.63 10.97 -27.86
N GLU A 209 14.37 10.56 -26.62
CA GLU A 209 13.22 9.74 -26.25
C GLU A 209 12.29 10.50 -25.29
N HIS A 210 10.98 10.35 -25.51
CA HIS A 210 9.94 10.86 -24.64
C HIS A 210 9.77 9.93 -23.42
N LYS A 211 10.18 10.40 -22.23
CA LYS A 211 10.20 9.62 -20.98
C LYS A 211 9.46 10.30 -19.85
N SER A 212 9.07 9.51 -18.85
CA SER A 212 8.72 10.07 -17.56
C SER A 212 9.96 10.49 -16.79
N THR A 213 9.88 11.56 -16.01
CA THR A 213 10.79 11.84 -14.89
C THR A 213 11.07 10.60 -14.03
N LEU A 214 10.05 9.76 -13.80
CA LEU A 214 10.16 8.56 -12.98
C LEU A 214 11.14 7.52 -13.54
N ASP A 215 11.30 7.49 -14.87
CA ASP A 215 12.21 6.57 -15.57
C ASP A 215 13.69 6.95 -15.39
N LEU A 216 13.97 8.17 -14.90
CA LEU A 216 15.32 8.62 -14.59
C LEU A 216 15.82 8.02 -13.27
N PHE A 217 14.93 7.64 -12.35
CA PHE A 217 15.25 7.14 -11.01
C PHE A 217 15.32 5.61 -10.96
N GLY A 218 15.77 5.08 -9.80
CA GLY A 218 15.58 3.67 -9.42
C GLY A 218 16.88 2.89 -9.21
N LYS A 219 17.94 3.16 -9.99
CA LYS A 219 19.23 2.47 -9.84
C LYS A 219 20.27 3.26 -9.04
N HIS A 220 20.21 4.57 -9.12
CA HIS A 220 21.18 5.49 -8.53
C HIS A 220 20.48 6.72 -7.96
N PHE A 221 21.18 7.48 -7.13
CA PHE A 221 20.75 8.84 -6.79
C PHE A 221 20.83 9.74 -8.03
N VAL A 222 19.80 10.55 -8.23
CA VAL A 222 19.66 11.42 -9.40
C VAL A 222 19.47 12.85 -8.89
N LEU A 223 20.25 13.77 -9.45
CA LEU A 223 20.11 15.20 -9.23
C LEU A 223 19.50 15.83 -10.48
N LEU A 224 18.33 16.44 -10.34
CA LEU A 224 17.70 17.24 -11.39
C LEU A 224 17.98 18.72 -11.11
N THR A 225 18.45 19.45 -12.12
CA THR A 225 18.70 20.88 -12.03
C THR A 225 18.31 21.58 -13.33
N SER A 226 18.11 22.89 -13.27
CA SER A 226 17.91 23.72 -14.46
C SER A 226 19.21 23.87 -15.27
N THR A 227 19.10 24.48 -16.45
CA THR A 227 20.24 24.80 -17.34
C THR A 227 21.30 25.69 -16.69
N SER A 228 20.93 26.47 -15.67
CA SER A 228 21.87 27.30 -14.89
C SER A 228 22.55 26.54 -13.74
N GLY A 229 22.38 25.21 -13.66
CA GLY A 229 22.82 24.35 -12.56
C GLY A 229 24.28 23.88 -12.58
N GLU A 230 25.19 24.62 -13.18
CA GLU A 230 26.59 24.18 -13.41
C GLU A 230 27.33 23.83 -12.10
N ALA A 231 27.06 24.57 -11.03
CA ALA A 231 27.59 24.29 -9.70
C ALA A 231 27.12 22.91 -9.17
N TRP A 232 25.85 22.56 -9.40
CA TRP A 232 25.28 21.27 -9.03
C TRP A 232 25.87 20.12 -9.83
N LEU A 233 26.08 20.32 -11.13
CA LEU A 233 26.75 19.32 -11.98
C LEU A 233 28.19 19.05 -11.47
N THR A 234 28.93 20.11 -11.15
CA THR A 234 30.29 20.01 -10.61
C THR A 234 30.31 19.28 -9.27
N ALA A 235 29.35 19.57 -8.38
CA ALA A 235 29.23 18.89 -7.10
C ALA A 235 28.90 17.39 -7.26
N ALA A 236 27.94 17.05 -8.13
CA ALA A 236 27.56 15.66 -8.39
C ALA A 236 28.73 14.84 -8.96
N GLN A 237 29.51 15.41 -9.88
CA GLN A 237 30.70 14.76 -10.46
C GLN A 237 31.80 14.49 -9.42
N LYS A 238 31.95 15.36 -8.42
CA LYS A 238 32.93 15.15 -7.33
C LYS A 238 32.52 13.98 -6.44
N ILE A 239 31.23 13.84 -6.15
CA ILE A 239 30.72 12.81 -5.23
C ILE A 239 30.63 11.45 -5.94
N SER A 240 30.35 11.40 -7.25
CA SER A 240 30.25 10.13 -7.99
C SER A 240 31.58 9.41 -8.24
N GLN A 241 32.71 10.06 -7.92
CA GLN A 241 34.06 9.48 -8.01
C GLN A 241 34.52 8.78 -6.71
N VAL A 242 33.73 8.87 -5.64
CA VAL A 242 33.98 8.27 -4.31
C VAL A 242 33.16 6.99 -4.15
#